data_AF-A0A4R8WUN9-F1
#
_entry.id   AF-A0A4R8WUN9-F1
#
_cell.length_a   1.000
_cell.length_b   1.000
_cell.length_c   1.000
_cell.angle_alpha   90.00
_cell.angle_beta   90.00
_cell.angle_gamma   90.00
#
_symmetry.space_group_name_H-M   'P 1'
#
loop_
_entity.id
_entity.type
_entity.pdbx_description
1 polymer ?
#
loop_
_entity_poly.entity_id
_entity_poly.type
_entity_poly.pdbx_seq_one_letter_code
_entity_poly.pdbx_strand_id
1 'polypeptide(L)' 'MTWDTSAVGALWFTVAILAGGYARTRNRSAWTWFLLTLFLGPIAAFLLVTGPVRERAADPTEPMAETAAR' A
#
# COMPACT_ATOMS: atom_id res chain seq x y z
N MET A 1 4.93 -19.59 31.44
CA MET A 1 4.04 -19.08 30.39
C MET A 1 4.93 -18.37 29.38
N THR A 2 5.51 -19.14 28.45
CA THR A 2 6.43 -18.61 27.46
C THR A 2 5.62 -17.85 26.43
N TRP A 3 5.85 -16.56 26.32
CA TRP A 3 5.22 -15.70 25.33
C TRP A 3 5.67 -16.17 23.95
N ASP A 4 4.73 -16.67 23.15
CA ASP A 4 5.00 -17.15 21.80
C ASP A 4 5.28 -15.95 20.88
N THR A 5 6.49 -15.40 20.95
CA THR A 5 6.97 -14.35 20.04
C THR A 5 6.80 -14.77 18.58
N SER A 6 6.85 -16.08 18.31
CA SER A 6 6.55 -16.71 17.04
C SER A 6 5.13 -16.43 16.55
N ALA A 7 4.14 -16.46 17.45
CA ALA A 7 2.74 -16.17 17.12
C ALA A 7 2.55 -14.69 16.77
N VAL A 8 3.26 -13.79 17.45
CA VAL A 8 3.25 -12.35 17.13
C VAL A 8 3.82 -12.10 15.73
N GLY A 9 4.93 -12.75 15.38
CA GLY A 9 5.52 -12.65 14.04
C GLY A 9 4.60 -13.18 12.93
N ALA A 10 3.93 -14.31 13.18
CA ALA A 10 2.97 -14.88 12.23
C ALA A 10 1.76 -13.97 12.02
N LEU A 11 1.16 -13.45 13.11
CA LEU A 11 0.07 -12.47 13.05
C LEU A 11 0.48 -11.21 12.28
N TRP A 12 1.69 -10.71 12.54
CA TRP A 12 2.23 -9.55 11.83
C TRP A 12 2.35 -9.78 10.33
N PHE A 13 2.90 -10.93 9.93
CA PHE A 13 3.03 -11.31 8.54
C PHE A 13 1.67 -11.45 7.84
N THR A 14 0.69 -12.06 8.52
CA THR A 14 -0.69 -12.14 8.05
C THR A 14 -1.30 -10.75 7.82
N VAL A 15 -1.12 -9.81 8.75
CA VAL A 15 -1.60 -8.42 8.60
C VAL A 15 -0.95 -7.74 7.40
N ALA A 16 0.36 -7.91 7.19
CA ALA A 16 1.04 -7.34 6.03
C ALA A 16 0.47 -7.86 4.71
N ILE A 17 0.20 -9.17 4.60
CA ILE A 17 -0.44 -9.77 3.42
C ILE A 17 -1.84 -9.20 3.20
N LEU A 18 -2.66 -9.11 4.27
CA LEU A 18 -4.02 -8.57 4.17
C LEU A 18 -4.01 -7.11 3.67
N ALA A 19 -3.11 -6.28 4.19
CA ALA A 19 -2.96 -4.89 3.74
C ALA A 19 -2.55 -4.81 2.26
N GLY A 20 -1.61 -5.65 1.81
CA GLY A 20 -1.25 -5.75 0.39
C GLY A 20 -2.40 -6.21 -0.50
N GLY A 21 -3.19 -7.20 -0.05
CA GLY A 21 -4.39 -7.67 -0.74
C GLY A 21 -5.47 -6.60 -0.84
N TYR A 22 -5.73 -5.88 0.25
CA TYR A 22 -6.68 -4.78 0.31
C TYR A 22 -6.28 -3.59 -0.58
N ALA A 23 -5.00 -3.27 -0.66
CA ALA A 23 -4.53 -2.25 -1.60
C ALA A 23 -4.81 -2.63 -3.07
N ARG A 24 -4.75 -3.94 -3.39
CA ARG A 24 -5.00 -4.45 -4.75
C ARG A 24 -6.45 -4.23 -5.20
N THR A 25 -7.43 -4.34 -4.29
CA THR A 25 -8.85 -4.10 -4.61
C THR A 25 -9.17 -2.62 -4.85
N ARG A 26 -8.29 -1.71 -4.42
CA ARG A 26 -8.42 -0.24 -4.56
C ARG A 26 -7.57 0.31 -5.72
N ASN A 27 -7.16 -0.54 -6.67
CA ASN A 27 -6.30 -0.21 -7.81
C ASN A 27 -4.95 0.43 -7.41
N ARG A 28 -4.42 0.07 -6.23
CA ARG A 28 -3.14 0.58 -5.72
C ARG A 28 -2.08 -0.50 -5.76
N SER A 29 -0.81 -0.09 -5.71
CA SER A 29 0.34 -1.02 -5.65
C SER A 29 0.29 -1.86 -4.38
N ALA A 30 -0.19 -3.10 -4.52
CA ALA A 30 -0.20 -4.11 -3.46
C ALA A 30 1.19 -4.38 -2.89
N TRP A 31 2.21 -4.34 -3.75
CA TRP A 31 3.59 -4.58 -3.34
C TRP A 31 4.06 -3.48 -2.39
N THR A 32 3.91 -2.22 -2.76
CA THR A 32 4.33 -1.07 -1.93
C THR A 32 3.65 -1.06 -0.56
N TRP A 33 2.34 -1.33 -0.50
CA TRP A 33 1.58 -1.36 0.75
C TRP A 33 1.86 -2.57 1.63
N PHE A 34 2.22 -3.70 1.02
CA PHE A 34 2.71 -4.87 1.74
C PHE A 34 4.00 -4.56 2.51
N LEU A 35 5.04 -3.97 1.88
CA LEU A 35 6.27 -3.66 2.65
C LEU A 35 6.10 -2.49 3.60
N LEU A 36 5.29 -1.50 3.24
CA LEU A 36 4.92 -0.45 4.19
C LEU A 36 4.37 -1.08 5.47
N THR A 37 3.46 -2.05 5.36
CA THR A 37 2.89 -2.75 6.53
C THR A 37 3.88 -3.71 7.18
N LEU A 38 4.78 -4.33 6.41
CA LEU A 38 5.78 -5.25 6.94
C LEU A 38 6.84 -4.52 7.78
N PHE A 39 7.31 -3.35 7.33
CA PHE A 39 8.36 -2.56 7.99
C PHE A 39 7.83 -1.53 8.99
N LEU A 40 6.74 -0.84 8.67
CA LEU A 40 6.13 0.19 9.53
C LEU A 40 5.08 -0.41 10.48
N GLY A 41 4.65 -1.63 10.20
CA GLY A 41 3.68 -2.35 11.01
C GLY A 41 2.23 -1.89 10.82
N PRO A 42 1.38 -2.05 11.84
CA PRO A 42 -0.05 -1.74 11.75
C PRO A 42 -0.31 -0.25 11.46
N ILE A 43 0.66 0.64 11.69
CA ILE A 43 0.56 2.06 11.34
C ILE A 43 0.38 2.24 9.82
N ALA A 44 1.09 1.48 9.00
CA ALA A 44 0.90 1.52 7.55
C ALA A 44 -0.45 0.95 7.13
N ALA A 45 -0.94 -0.10 7.78
CA ALA A 45 -2.31 -0.59 7.55
C ALA A 45 -3.37 0.47 7.91
N PHE A 46 -3.15 1.21 9.01
CA PHE A 46 -4.03 2.30 9.41
C PHE A 46 -4.05 3.41 8.36
N LEU A 47 -2.88 3.85 7.90
CA LEU A 47 -2.75 4.85 6.82
C LEU A 47 -3.33 4.37 5.48
N LEU A 48 -3.27 3.06 5.20
CA LEU A 48 -3.90 2.48 4.02
C LEU A 48 -5.42 2.58 4.08
N VAL A 49 -6.00 2.32 5.25
CA VAL A 49 -7.45 2.36 5.47
C VAL A 49 -7.97 3.79 5.52
N THR A 50 -7.25 4.70 6.18
CA THR A 50 -7.68 6.10 6.33
C THR A 50 -7.29 6.99 5.15
N GLY A 51 -6.29 6.58 4.36
CA GLY A 51 -5.75 7.38 3.26
C GLY A 51 -6.70 7.45 2.05
N PRO A 52 -6.97 8.65 1.49
CA PRO A 52 -7.77 8.78 0.27
C PRO A 52 -7.08 8.04 -0.87
N VAL A 53 -7.86 7.32 -1.70
CA VAL A 53 -7.37 6.62 -2.90
C VAL A 53 -6.49 7.59 -3.71
N ARG A 54 -5.20 7.27 -3.86
CA ARG A 54 -4.30 8.03 -4.72
C ARG A 54 -4.67 7.62 -6.13
N GLU A 55 -5.45 8.46 -6.77
CA GLU A 55 -5.47 8.54 -8.22
C GLU A 55 -4.02 8.71 -8.67
N ARG A 56 -3.61 7.85 -9.61
CA ARG A 56 -2.29 7.92 -10.25
C ARG A 56 -2.10 9.38 -10.64
N ALA A 57 -1.09 10.05 -10.09
CA ALA A 57 -0.75 11.40 -10.47
C ALA A 57 -0.74 11.42 -12.00
N ALA A 58 -1.65 12.20 -12.60
CA ALA A 58 -1.70 12.38 -14.03
C ALA A 58 -0.28 12.73 -14.46
N ASP A 59 0.23 11.95 -15.40
CA ASP A 59 1.58 12.13 -15.92
C ASP A 59 1.73 13.60 -16.37
N PRO A 60 2.58 14.42 -15.72
CA PRO A 60 2.73 15.82 -16.08
C PRO A 60 3.28 16.03 -17.49
N THR A 61 3.62 14.96 -18.21
CA THR A 61 4.20 14.99 -19.55
C THR A 61 3.14 15.21 -20.65
N GLU A 62 1.84 15.16 -20.36
CA GLU A 62 0.78 15.32 -21.38
C GLU A 62 0.38 16.74 -21.85
N PRO A 63 0.91 17.90 -21.38
CA PRO A 63 0.56 19.19 -21.99
C PRO A 63 1.43 19.57 -23.20
N MET A 64 2.52 18.85 -23.52
CA MET A 64 3.45 19.26 -24.58
C MET A 64 3.23 18.55 -25.92
N ALA A 65 2.59 17.37 -25.92
CA ALA A 65 2.28 16.62 -27.15
C ALA A 65 1.06 17.18 -27.90
N GLU A 66 0.04 17.69 -27.18
CA GLU A 66 -1.18 18.21 -27.81
C GLU A 66 -0.98 19.60 -28.45
N THR A 67 -0.10 20.44 -27.90
CA THR A 67 0.24 21.75 -28.50
C THR A 67 1.12 21.64 -29.75
N ALA A 68 1.85 20.54 -29.94
CA ALA A 68 2.71 20.35 -31.12
C ALA A 68 1.96 19.82 -32.35
N ALA A 69 0.70 19.41 -32.20
CA ALA A 69 -0.12 18.80 -33.26
C ALA A 69 -1.27 19.71 -33.76
N ARG A 70 -1.37 20.95 -33.26
CA ARG A 70 -2.30 21.99 -33.75
C ARG A 70 -1.53 23.08 -34.48
#